data_AF-X5P1B0-F1
#
_entry.id   AF-X5P1B0-F1
#
_cell.length_a   1.000
_cell.length_b   1.000
_cell.length_c   1.000
_cell.angle_alpha   90.00
_cell.angle_beta   90.00
_cell.angle_gamma   90.00
#
_symmetry.space_group_name_H-M   'P 1'
#
loop_
_entity.id
_entity.type
_entity.pdbx_description
1 polymer ?
#
loop_
_entity_poly.entity_id
_entity_poly.type
_entity_poly.pdbx_seq_one_letter_code
_entity_poly.pdbx_strand_id
1 'polypeptide(L)'
;MFDGSAELLLALPEHRVPLDGGNRDSQNDVFALIRFGEQTCAATIEGKVSEAFGPTVGEWYAEPSQGKRERMRQLCGLLGFDDVPPFHIRYQLVHRTASALIEAQRFKTDEAAMIVHSFSPAQMWFEDFATFASLFGAEVKPDKSSTVILKSGQRLRLGWATGNRDFLKC
;
A
#
# COMPACT_ATOMS: atom_id res chain seq x y z
N MET A 1 2.99 -9.42 -12.06
CA MET A 1 2.71 -8.17 -11.31
C MET A 1 2.08 -7.09 -12.18
N PHE A 2 2.51 -6.86 -13.41
CA PHE A 2 1.82 -5.96 -14.35
C PHE A 2 1.40 -6.73 -15.60
N ASP A 3 0.33 -6.26 -16.25
CA ASP A 3 -0.22 -6.87 -17.46
C ASP A 3 0.51 -6.33 -18.69
N GLY A 4 1.71 -6.86 -18.95
CA GLY A 4 2.56 -6.47 -20.08
C GLY A 4 3.98 -6.08 -19.67
N SER A 5 4.73 -5.52 -20.62
CA SER A 5 6.07 -4.98 -20.36
C SER A 5 5.98 -3.81 -19.39
N ALA A 6 6.75 -3.85 -18.31
CA ALA A 6 6.83 -2.80 -17.32
C ALA A 6 8.21 -2.14 -17.36
N GLU A 7 8.23 -0.81 -17.26
CA GLU A 7 9.41 0.03 -17.25
C GLU A 7 9.37 0.93 -16.03
N LEU A 8 10.45 0.90 -15.25
CA LEU A 8 10.63 1.80 -14.12
C LEU A 8 11.07 3.18 -14.65
N LEU A 9 10.22 4.18 -14.48
CA LEU A 9 10.51 5.56 -14.90
C LEU A 9 11.27 6.33 -13.82
N LEU A 10 10.89 6.12 -12.55
CA LEU A 10 11.48 6.77 -11.38
C LEU A 10 11.31 5.87 -10.16
N ALA A 11 12.32 5.82 -9.29
CA ALA A 11 12.19 5.28 -7.94
C ALA A 11 12.83 6.24 -6.93
N LEU A 12 12.08 6.56 -5.88
CA LEU A 12 12.51 7.43 -4.78
C LEU A 12 12.48 6.63 -3.47
N PRO A 13 13.63 6.37 -2.83
CA PRO A 13 13.65 5.76 -1.51
C PRO A 13 13.13 6.75 -0.47
N GLU A 14 12.45 6.24 0.55
CA GLU A 14 11.98 7.03 1.70
C GLU A 14 11.11 8.25 1.34
N HIS A 15 10.35 8.15 0.23
CA HIS A 15 9.52 9.24 -0.26
C HIS A 15 8.41 9.60 0.72
N ARG A 16 8.30 10.90 1.03
CA ARG A 16 7.32 11.45 1.98
C ARG A 16 6.09 11.97 1.27
N VAL A 17 4.92 11.51 1.70
CA VAL A 17 3.61 11.91 1.18
C VAL A 17 2.79 12.55 2.31
N PRO A 18 2.42 13.83 2.19
CA PRO A 18 1.62 14.52 3.19
C PRO A 18 0.25 13.86 3.41
N LEU A 19 -0.16 13.75 4.67
CA LEU A 19 -1.45 13.21 5.10
C LEU A 19 -2.06 14.10 6.19
N ASP A 20 -3.37 14.29 6.13
CA ASP A 20 -4.13 15.18 7.03
C ASP A 20 -4.07 14.70 8.48
N GLY A 21 -4.41 15.59 9.41
CA GLY A 21 -4.63 15.25 10.82
C GLY A 21 -3.36 14.97 11.64
N GLY A 22 -2.17 15.39 11.18
CA GLY A 22 -0.96 15.26 11.99
C GLY A 22 0.27 15.94 11.41
N ASN A 23 1.36 15.94 12.20
CA ASN A 23 2.64 16.58 11.84
C ASN A 23 3.62 15.64 11.11
N ARG A 24 3.20 14.40 10.79
CA ARG A 24 4.06 13.37 10.16
C ARG A 24 3.43 12.85 8.88
N ASP A 25 4.22 12.93 7.81
CA ASP A 25 3.94 12.38 6.49
C ASP A 25 4.03 10.84 6.48
N SER A 26 3.46 10.22 5.45
CA SER A 26 3.78 8.83 5.12
C SER A 26 5.14 8.74 4.46
N GLN A 27 6.08 8.00 5.07
CA GLN A 27 7.40 7.73 4.49
C GLN A 27 7.46 6.28 3.99
N ASN A 28 7.25 6.02 2.70
CA ASN A 28 7.26 4.65 2.14
C ASN A 28 8.71 4.21 1.87
N ASP A 29 9.01 2.90 1.91
CA ASP A 29 10.39 2.43 1.66
C ASP A 29 10.85 2.81 0.26
N VAL A 30 10.01 2.57 -0.75
CA VAL A 30 10.20 3.07 -2.11
C VAL A 30 8.88 3.57 -2.68
N PHE A 31 8.91 4.76 -3.29
CA PHE A 31 7.89 5.20 -4.24
C PHE A 31 8.41 5.00 -5.66
N ALA A 32 7.59 4.45 -6.56
CA ALA A 32 7.96 4.21 -7.94
C ALA A 32 6.90 4.73 -8.92
N LEU A 33 7.36 5.39 -9.99
CA LEU A 33 6.56 5.64 -11.18
C LEU A 33 6.91 4.59 -12.22
N ILE A 34 5.89 3.88 -12.69
CA ILE A 34 6.03 2.74 -13.58
C ILE A 34 5.17 2.98 -14.81
N ARG A 35 5.73 2.77 -16.00
CA ARG A 35 4.95 2.63 -17.24
C ARG A 35 4.76 1.14 -17.51
N PHE A 36 3.55 0.73 -17.87
CA PHE A 36 3.25 -0.64 -18.27
C PHE A 36 2.26 -0.65 -19.43
N GLY A 37 2.67 -1.24 -20.56
CA GLY A 37 1.99 -0.98 -21.83
C GLY A 37 1.84 0.54 -22.08
N GLU A 38 0.60 0.97 -22.35
CA GLU A 38 0.25 2.39 -22.54
C GLU A 38 -0.24 3.09 -21.24
N GLN A 39 -0.18 2.41 -20.10
CA GLN A 39 -0.65 2.92 -18.81
C GLN A 39 0.51 3.31 -17.88
N THR A 40 0.19 4.12 -16.88
CA THR A 40 1.10 4.57 -15.83
C THR A 40 0.59 4.17 -14.45
N CYS A 41 1.53 3.86 -13.55
CA CYS A 41 1.23 3.47 -12.18
C CYS A 41 2.11 4.25 -11.20
N ALA A 42 1.49 4.85 -10.18
CA ALA A 42 2.16 5.34 -8.99
C ALA A 42 2.11 4.25 -7.91
N ALA A 43 3.25 3.66 -7.60
CA ALA A 43 3.37 2.53 -6.70
C ALA A 43 4.08 2.92 -5.39
N THR A 44 3.52 2.54 -4.26
CA THR A 44 4.27 2.43 -3.00
C THR A 44 4.71 0.98 -2.82
N ILE A 45 5.98 0.80 -2.47
CA ILE A 45 6.60 -0.49 -2.23
C ILE A 45 7.08 -0.50 -0.78
N GLU A 46 6.66 -1.50 -0.02
CA GLU A 46 7.10 -1.74 1.36
C GLU A 46 7.88 -3.06 1.42
N GLY A 47 9.12 -3.00 1.86
CA GLY A 47 9.96 -4.15 2.11
C GLY A 47 9.58 -4.83 3.42
N LYS A 48 9.56 -6.16 3.44
CA LYS A 48 9.39 -6.94 4.68
C LYS A 48 10.32 -8.14 4.74
N VAL A 49 10.97 -8.36 5.87
CA VAL A 49 11.76 -9.57 6.13
C VAL A 49 11.13 -10.42 7.23
N SER A 50 11.17 -9.95 8.46
CA SER A 50 10.66 -10.66 9.64
C SER A 50 9.89 -9.75 10.60
N GLU A 51 10.12 -8.45 10.50
CA GLU A 51 9.43 -7.40 11.21
C GLU A 51 7.98 -7.26 10.75
N ALA A 52 7.06 -7.05 11.70
CA ALA A 52 5.64 -6.87 11.41
C ALA A 52 5.36 -5.53 10.71
N PHE A 53 4.14 -5.36 10.19
CA PHE A 53 3.62 -4.09 9.65
C PHE A 53 3.33 -3.02 10.73
N GLY A 54 3.92 -3.14 11.92
CA GLY A 54 3.61 -2.27 13.06
C GLY A 54 2.20 -2.49 13.63
N PRO A 55 1.60 -1.45 14.24
CA PRO A 55 0.34 -1.59 14.96
C PRO A 55 -0.84 -1.89 14.02
N THR A 56 -1.81 -2.58 14.58
CA THR A 56 -3.14 -2.73 14.00
C THR A 56 -3.92 -1.42 14.06
N VAL A 57 -5.02 -1.32 13.31
CA VAL A 57 -5.94 -0.19 13.34
C VAL A 57 -6.52 -0.02 14.74
N GLY A 58 -6.85 -1.10 15.45
CA GLY A 58 -7.36 -1.05 16.82
C GLY A 58 -6.35 -0.44 17.79
N GLU A 59 -5.08 -0.86 17.71
CA GLU A 59 -4.01 -0.31 18.55
C GLU A 59 -3.70 1.14 18.20
N TRP A 60 -3.60 1.46 16.90
CA TRP A 60 -3.27 2.82 16.45
C TRP A 60 -4.40 3.81 16.73
N TYR A 61 -5.65 3.37 16.61
CA TYR A 61 -6.85 4.18 16.72
C TYR A 61 -7.55 4.06 18.07
N ALA A 62 -6.91 3.44 19.07
CA ALA A 62 -7.37 3.47 20.46
C ALA A 62 -7.39 4.92 20.99
N GLU A 63 -8.53 5.30 21.59
CA GLU A 63 -8.77 6.63 22.17
C GLU A 63 -8.23 7.78 21.30
N PRO A 64 -8.75 7.94 20.07
CA PRO A 64 -8.07 8.75 19.06
C PRO A 64 -8.10 10.23 19.46
N SER A 65 -7.00 10.93 19.24
CA SER A 65 -6.99 12.40 19.27
C SER A 65 -7.82 12.97 18.10
N GLN A 66 -8.08 14.28 18.10
CA GLN A 66 -8.76 14.92 16.97
C GLN A 66 -7.99 14.71 15.66
N GLY A 67 -6.67 14.88 15.67
CA GLY A 67 -5.83 14.65 14.49
C GLY A 67 -5.89 13.19 13.99
N LYS A 68 -5.85 12.20 14.89
CA LYS A 68 -6.05 10.80 14.49
C LYS A 68 -7.40 10.59 13.80
N ARG A 69 -8.48 11.20 14.32
CA ARG A 69 -9.82 11.11 13.71
C ARG A 69 -9.86 11.74 12.32
N GLU A 70 -9.26 12.89 12.13
CA GLU A 70 -9.15 13.56 10.83
C GLU A 70 -8.35 12.72 9.84
N ARG A 71 -7.21 12.18 10.27
CA ARG A 71 -6.38 11.28 9.47
C ARG A 71 -7.15 10.04 9.05
N MET A 72 -7.81 9.34 9.99
CA MET A 72 -8.58 8.15 9.66
C MET A 72 -9.72 8.46 8.68
N ARG A 73 -10.41 9.60 8.85
CA ARG A 73 -11.43 10.04 7.89
C ARG A 73 -10.85 10.24 6.48
N GLN A 74 -9.68 10.87 6.36
CA GLN A 74 -9.02 11.05 5.07
C GLN A 74 -8.64 9.69 4.46
N LEU A 75 -8.07 8.78 5.25
CA LEU A 75 -7.70 7.43 4.79
C LEU A 75 -8.91 6.65 4.29
N CYS A 76 -10.02 6.64 5.05
CA CYS A 76 -11.27 6.01 4.62
C CYS A 76 -11.81 6.63 3.33
N GLY A 77 -11.78 7.96 3.21
CA GLY A 77 -12.22 8.67 2.01
C GLY A 77 -11.41 8.32 0.76
N LEU A 78 -10.09 8.22 0.88
CA LEU A 78 -9.20 7.82 -0.23
C LEU A 78 -9.43 6.36 -0.64
N LEU A 79 -9.57 5.47 0.34
CA LEU A 79 -9.68 4.02 0.11
C LEU A 79 -11.11 3.57 -0.23
N GLY A 80 -12.10 4.46 -0.07
CA GLY A 80 -13.52 4.16 -0.32
C GLY A 80 -14.20 3.35 0.78
N PHE A 81 -13.67 3.38 2.00
CA PHE A 81 -14.30 2.73 3.15
C PHE A 81 -15.38 3.62 3.76
N ASP A 82 -16.55 3.04 4.06
CA ASP A 82 -17.66 3.77 4.70
C ASP A 82 -17.40 3.99 6.20
N ASP A 83 -16.70 3.04 6.82
CA ASP A 83 -16.35 3.05 8.24
C ASP A 83 -14.85 2.84 8.46
N VAL A 84 -14.42 2.95 9.72
CA VAL A 84 -13.05 2.59 10.13
C VAL A 84 -12.81 1.11 9.82
N PRO A 85 -11.66 0.74 9.21
CA PRO A 85 -11.36 -0.67 8.93
C PRO A 85 -11.40 -1.54 10.18
N PRO A 86 -11.64 -2.85 10.05
CA PRO A 86 -11.63 -3.78 11.18
C PRO A 86 -10.35 -3.65 12.02
N PHE A 87 -10.50 -3.75 13.35
CA PHE A 87 -9.41 -3.42 14.27
C PHE A 87 -8.15 -4.28 14.12
N HIS A 88 -8.26 -5.50 13.59
CA HIS A 88 -7.12 -6.40 13.39
C HIS A 88 -6.28 -6.04 12.14
N ILE A 89 -6.76 -5.15 11.27
CA ILE A 89 -6.05 -4.75 10.04
C ILE A 89 -4.79 -3.97 10.40
N ARG A 90 -3.69 -4.20 9.69
CA ARG A 90 -2.44 -3.46 9.90
C ARG A 90 -2.59 -2.01 9.43
N TYR A 91 -2.41 -1.06 10.34
CA TYR A 91 -2.56 0.36 10.04
C TYR A 91 -1.59 0.82 8.95
N GLN A 92 -0.37 0.27 8.92
CA GLN A 92 0.62 0.58 7.90
C GLN A 92 0.08 0.29 6.49
N LEU A 93 -0.61 -0.82 6.25
CA LEU A 93 -1.14 -1.14 4.92
C LEU A 93 -2.18 -0.13 4.44
N VAL A 94 -3.09 0.28 5.33
CA VAL A 94 -4.08 1.34 5.07
C VAL A 94 -3.36 2.64 4.67
N HIS A 95 -2.38 3.03 5.48
CA HIS A 95 -1.64 4.27 5.34
C HIS A 95 -0.77 4.34 4.07
N ARG A 96 -0.05 3.25 3.76
CA ARG A 96 0.80 3.14 2.56
C ARG A 96 -0.01 3.09 1.26
N THR A 97 -1.18 2.47 1.31
CA THR A 97 -2.10 2.43 0.16
C THR A 97 -2.68 3.81 -0.12
N ALA A 98 -3.09 4.55 0.91
CA ALA A 98 -3.54 5.93 0.76
C ALA A 98 -2.44 6.83 0.17
N SER A 99 -1.19 6.63 0.60
CA SER A 99 -0.04 7.33 0.04
C SER A 99 0.13 7.09 -1.47
N ALA A 100 -0.08 5.86 -1.96
CA ALA A 100 -0.04 5.56 -3.38
C ALA A 100 -1.15 6.28 -4.15
N LEU A 101 -2.36 6.32 -3.59
CA LEU A 101 -3.51 6.98 -4.20
C LEU A 101 -3.32 8.50 -4.32
N ILE A 102 -2.75 9.14 -3.29
CA ILE A 102 -2.42 10.57 -3.32
C ILE A 102 -1.40 10.86 -4.42
N GLU A 103 -0.34 10.08 -4.50
CA GLU A 103 0.68 10.28 -5.54
C GLU A 103 0.15 9.96 -6.94
N ALA A 104 -0.73 8.97 -7.07
CA ALA A 104 -1.42 8.69 -8.33
C ALA A 104 -2.23 9.91 -8.80
N GLN A 105 -2.93 10.59 -7.89
CA GLN A 105 -3.65 11.83 -8.21
C GLN A 105 -2.68 12.95 -8.59
N ARG A 106 -1.60 13.12 -7.81
CA ARG A 106 -0.61 14.20 -8.01
C ARG A 106 0.14 14.07 -9.33
N PHE A 107 0.57 12.85 -9.68
CA PHE A 107 1.26 12.55 -10.93
C PHE A 107 0.31 12.23 -12.10
N LYS A 108 -1.00 12.17 -11.83
CA LYS A 108 -2.05 11.82 -12.81
C LYS A 108 -1.80 10.49 -13.49
N THR A 109 -1.50 9.46 -12.72
CA THR A 109 -1.31 8.10 -13.25
C THR A 109 -2.65 7.38 -13.44
N ASP A 110 -2.68 6.42 -14.36
CA ASP A 110 -3.88 5.61 -14.66
C ASP A 110 -4.26 4.67 -13.49
N GLU A 111 -3.26 4.28 -12.71
CA GLU A 111 -3.40 3.31 -11.62
C GLU A 111 -2.54 3.71 -10.41
N ALA A 112 -2.99 3.35 -9.21
CA ALA A 112 -2.17 3.34 -8.00
C ALA A 112 -1.82 1.89 -7.64
N ALA A 113 -0.68 1.66 -6.98
CA ALA A 113 -0.36 0.34 -6.46
C ALA A 113 0.20 0.38 -5.04
N MET A 114 -0.23 -0.59 -4.21
CA MET A 114 0.44 -0.97 -2.98
C MET A 114 1.06 -2.35 -3.16
N ILE A 115 2.38 -2.40 -3.12
CA ILE A 115 3.15 -3.63 -3.32
C ILE A 115 3.94 -3.92 -2.05
N VAL A 116 3.81 -5.13 -1.54
CA VAL A 116 4.73 -5.64 -0.50
C VAL A 116 5.81 -6.46 -1.20
N HIS A 117 7.07 -6.10 -0.98
CA HIS A 117 8.22 -6.89 -1.41
C HIS A 117 8.77 -7.66 -0.22
N SER A 118 8.46 -8.96 -0.15
CA SER A 118 8.82 -9.81 0.97
C SER A 118 10.10 -10.58 0.70
N PHE A 119 11.13 -10.37 1.52
CA PHE A 119 12.34 -11.18 1.55
C PHE A 119 12.23 -12.33 2.55
N SER A 120 11.05 -12.60 3.13
CA SER A 120 10.84 -13.72 4.05
C SER A 120 10.76 -15.05 3.29
N PRO A 121 11.64 -16.03 3.56
CA PRO A 121 11.52 -17.36 2.97
C PRO A 121 10.21 -18.07 3.34
N ALA A 122 9.62 -17.72 4.49
CA ALA A 122 8.36 -18.26 5.02
C ALA A 122 7.14 -17.38 4.67
N GLN A 123 7.32 -16.33 3.86
CA GLN A 123 6.25 -15.39 3.49
C GLN A 123 5.54 -14.78 4.70
N MET A 124 6.31 -14.48 5.76
CA MET A 124 5.77 -13.86 6.96
C MET A 124 4.95 -12.62 6.60
N TRP A 125 3.80 -12.48 7.26
CA TRP A 125 2.86 -11.35 7.10
C TRP A 125 2.05 -11.34 5.80
N PHE A 126 2.14 -12.39 4.96
CA PHE A 126 1.27 -12.50 3.78
C PHE A 126 -0.21 -12.55 4.17
N GLU A 127 -0.56 -13.26 5.25
CA GLU A 127 -1.95 -13.33 5.72
C GLU A 127 -2.50 -11.96 6.11
N ASP A 128 -1.73 -11.13 6.84
CA ASP A 128 -2.14 -9.74 7.14
C ASP A 128 -2.41 -8.94 5.87
N PHE A 129 -1.55 -9.09 4.85
CA PHE A 129 -1.72 -8.43 3.56
C PHE A 129 -2.95 -8.95 2.81
N ALA A 130 -3.18 -10.26 2.81
CA ALA A 130 -4.35 -10.87 2.17
C ALA A 130 -5.65 -10.46 2.86
N THR A 131 -5.68 -10.42 4.20
CA THR A 131 -6.84 -9.91 4.95
C THR A 131 -7.12 -8.45 4.62
N PHE A 132 -6.08 -7.61 4.53
CA PHE A 132 -6.25 -6.22 4.09
C PHE A 132 -6.79 -6.13 2.65
N ALA A 133 -6.25 -6.92 1.71
CA ALA A 133 -6.72 -6.93 0.33
C ALA A 133 -8.20 -7.35 0.21
N SER A 134 -8.65 -8.27 1.08
CA SER A 134 -10.04 -8.73 1.11
C SER A 134 -11.05 -7.62 1.43
N LEU A 135 -10.62 -6.53 2.10
CA LEU A 135 -11.46 -5.35 2.35
C LEU A 135 -11.93 -4.67 1.05
N PHE A 136 -11.19 -4.85 -0.04
CA PHE A 136 -11.53 -4.34 -1.36
C PHE A 136 -12.20 -5.40 -2.25
N GLY A 137 -12.51 -6.58 -1.70
CA GLY A 137 -12.96 -7.73 -2.48
C GLY A 137 -11.87 -8.36 -3.36
N ALA A 138 -10.59 -8.07 -3.10
CA ALA A 138 -9.47 -8.61 -3.85
C ALA A 138 -8.97 -9.93 -3.24
N GLU A 139 -8.71 -10.93 -4.09
CA GLU A 139 -7.95 -12.13 -3.72
C GLU A 139 -6.50 -11.97 -4.23
N VAL A 140 -5.53 -12.00 -3.32
CA VAL A 140 -4.11 -11.89 -3.64
C VAL A 140 -3.40 -13.23 -3.47
N LYS A 141 -2.36 -13.45 -4.27
CA LYS A 141 -1.47 -14.62 -4.19
C LYS A 141 -0.03 -14.13 -4.30
N PRO A 142 0.95 -14.80 -3.68
CA PRO A 142 2.35 -14.46 -3.88
C PRO A 142 2.70 -14.42 -5.38
N ASP A 143 3.47 -13.42 -5.76
CA ASP A 143 3.96 -13.14 -7.12
C ASP A 143 2.87 -12.84 -8.16
N LYS A 144 1.63 -12.65 -7.68
CA LYS A 144 0.49 -12.17 -8.46
C LYS A 144 -0.05 -10.89 -7.85
N SER A 145 -0.65 -10.07 -8.71
CA SER A 145 -1.36 -8.87 -8.31
C SER A 145 -2.85 -9.05 -8.55
N SER A 146 -3.66 -8.36 -7.75
CA SER A 146 -5.07 -8.14 -8.01
C SER A 146 -5.32 -6.65 -8.23
N THR A 147 -6.19 -6.32 -9.19
CA THR A 147 -6.58 -4.93 -9.45
C THR A 147 -8.07 -4.76 -9.16
N VAL A 148 -8.40 -3.69 -8.44
CA VAL A 148 -9.78 -3.32 -8.09
C VAL A 148 -10.07 -1.89 -8.53
N ILE A 149 -11.35 -1.57 -8.69
CA ILE A 149 -11.81 -0.19 -8.92
C ILE A 149 -12.40 0.31 -7.61
N LEU A 150 -11.84 1.40 -7.07
CA LEU A 150 -12.34 2.03 -5.86
C LEU A 150 -13.64 2.79 -6.14
N LYS A 151 -14.40 3.14 -5.09
CA LYS A 151 -15.61 3.98 -5.21
C LYS A 151 -15.35 5.33 -5.88
N SER A 152 -14.12 5.84 -5.80
CA SER A 152 -13.68 7.06 -6.49
C SER A 152 -13.50 6.88 -8.01
N GLY A 153 -13.57 5.66 -8.53
CA GLY A 153 -13.26 5.29 -9.92
C GLY A 153 -11.76 5.04 -10.16
N GLN A 154 -10.89 5.32 -9.19
CA GLN A 154 -9.46 5.04 -9.33
C GLN A 154 -9.18 3.54 -9.34
N ARG A 155 -8.25 3.11 -10.21
CA ARG A 155 -7.72 1.75 -10.23
C ARG A 155 -6.68 1.60 -9.13
N LEU A 156 -6.82 0.55 -8.33
CA LEU A 156 -5.85 0.17 -7.29
C LEU A 156 -5.36 -1.25 -7.55
N ARG A 157 -4.04 -1.41 -7.66
CA ARG A 157 -3.37 -2.71 -7.69
C ARG A 157 -2.81 -3.04 -6.32
N LEU A 158 -3.06 -4.28 -5.88
CA LEU A 158 -2.52 -4.87 -4.68
C LEU A 158 -1.68 -6.05 -5.09
N GLY A 159 -0.42 -6.11 -4.65
CA GLY A 159 0.44 -7.25 -4.97
C GLY A 159 1.48 -7.57 -3.91
N TRP A 160 1.88 -8.84 -3.94
CA TRP A 160 2.93 -9.38 -3.08
C TRP A 160 4.03 -9.93 -3.98
N ALA A 161 5.23 -9.38 -3.88
CA ALA A 161 6.39 -9.84 -4.63
C ALA A 161 7.33 -10.60 -3.69
N THR A 162 7.71 -11.82 -4.06
CA THR A 162 8.73 -12.60 -3.37
C THR A 162 10.10 -12.12 -3.79
N GLY A 163 10.91 -11.70 -2.82
CA GLY A 163 12.27 -11.23 -3.05
C GLY A 163 13.22 -12.36 -3.43
N ASN A 164 14.24 -12.02 -4.21
CA ASN A 164 15.27 -12.99 -4.58
C ASN A 164 16.07 -13.39 -3.33
N ARG A 165 16.06 -14.69 -3.03
CA ARG A 165 16.76 -15.30 -1.90
C ARG A 165 18.28 -15.08 -1.91
N ASP A 166 18.88 -14.78 -3.05
CA ASP A 166 20.30 -14.48 -3.13
C ASP A 166 20.67 -13.21 -2.35
N PHE A 167 19.75 -12.26 -2.18
CA PHE A 167 19.96 -11.07 -1.35
C PHE A 167 19.90 -11.34 0.16
N LEU A 168 19.54 -12.56 0.59
CA LEU A 168 19.55 -12.97 2.00
C LEU A 168 20.85 -13.66 2.39
N LYS A 169 21.72 -13.96 1.44
CA LYS A 169 23.03 -14.55 1.69
C LYS A 169 23.99 -13.40 2.00
N CYS A 170 24.38 -13.27 3.27
CA CYS A 170 25.50 -12.40 3.67
C CYS A 170 26.83 -12.95 3.16
#